data_AF-A0A7T8KLE5-F1
#
_entry.id   AF-A0A7T8KLE5-F1
#
_cell.length_a   1.000
_cell.length_b   1.000
_cell.length_c   1.000
_cell.angle_alpha   90.00
_cell.angle_beta   90.00
_cell.angle_gamma   90.00
#
_symmetry.space_group_name_H-M   'P 1'
#
loop_
_entity.id
_entity.type
_entity.pdbx_description
1 polymer ?
#
loop_
_entity_poly.entity_id
_entity_poly.type
_entity_poly.pdbx_seq_one_letter_code
_entity_poly.pdbx_strand_id
1 'polypeptide(L)' 'MHKMAQEYNVSTRTIGRMVKADLGMKPFNYKKIHLLNEATRVKRKARSKLVLKWYADNPSVVVIFPD' A
#
# COMPACT_ATOMS: atom_id res chain seq x y z
N MET A 1 -1.34 -0.36 14.75
CA MET A 1 -1.07 -0.47 16.21
C MET A 1 -2.18 0.09 17.07
N HIS A 2 -2.74 1.27 16.78
CA HIS A 2 -3.85 1.81 17.57
C HIS A 2 -5.10 0.92 17.62
N LYS A 3 -5.52 0.37 16.49
CA LYS A 3 -6.68 -0.53 16.41
C LYS A 3 -6.47 -1.80 17.25
N MET A 4 -5.29 -2.42 17.13
CA MET A 4 -4.89 -3.60 17.91
C MET A 4 -4.81 -3.29 19.41
N ALA A 5 -4.27 -2.13 19.78
CA ALA A 5 -4.23 -1.68 21.17
C ALA A 5 -5.64 -1.51 21.78
N GLN A 6 -6.59 -1.01 20.98
CA GLN A 6 -8.00 -0.89 21.39
C GLN A 6 -8.69 -2.27 21.50
N GLU A 7 -8.48 -3.16 20.52
CA GLU A 7 -9.06 -4.51 20.51
C GLU A 7 -8.62 -5.35 21.73
N TYR A 8 -7.35 -5.22 22.13
CA TYR A 8 -6.79 -5.94 23.29
C TYR A 8 -6.83 -5.13 24.59
N ASN A 9 -7.44 -3.94 24.60
CA ASN A 9 -7.52 -3.03 25.75
C ASN A 9 -6.18 -2.80 26.47
N VAL A 10 -5.11 -2.60 25.70
CA VAL A 10 -3.75 -2.37 26.22
C VAL A 10 -3.17 -1.10 25.62
N SER A 11 -2.17 -0.53 26.29
CA SER A 11 -1.48 0.63 25.74
C SER A 11 -0.79 0.28 24.41
N THR A 12 -0.72 1.25 23.49
CA THR A 12 0.03 1.11 22.22
C THR A 12 1.50 0.78 22.45
N ARG A 13 2.06 1.24 23.57
CA ARG A 13 3.44 0.91 24.00
C ARG A 13 3.58 -0.57 24.35
N THR A 14 2.57 -1.17 24.97
CA THR A 14 2.56 -2.60 25.33
C THR A 14 2.53 -3.46 24.05
N ILE A 15 1.61 -3.17 23.12
CA ILE A 15 1.56 -3.85 21.81
C ILE A 15 2.90 -3.71 21.07
N GLY A 16 3.51 -2.51 21.07
CA GLY A 16 4.79 -2.28 20.43
C GLY A 16 5.94 -3.10 21.02
N ARG A 17 5.92 -3.36 22.34
CA ARG A 17 6.89 -4.26 22.99
C ARG A 17 6.63 -5.70 22.62
N MET A 18 5.39 -6.17 22.68
CA MET A 18 5.03 -7.56 22.34
C MET A 18 5.40 -7.88 20.89
N VAL A 19 5.05 -7.02 19.94
CA VAL A 19 5.42 -7.21 18.52
C VAL A 19 6.94 -7.25 18.32
N LYS A 20 7.72 -6.47 19.08
CA LYS A 20 9.18 -6.46 18.97
C LYS A 20 9.83 -7.66 19.66
N ALA A 21 9.36 -8.03 20.85
CA ALA A 21 9.93 -9.07 21.69
C ALA A 21 9.53 -10.47 21.21
N ASP A 22 8.24 -10.66 20.91
CA ASP A 22 7.68 -11.97 20.63
C ASP A 22 7.80 -12.35 19.15
N LEU A 23 7.69 -11.36 18.26
CA LEU A 23 7.75 -11.57 16.80
C LEU A 23 9.07 -11.11 16.17
N GLY A 24 9.97 -10.50 16.94
CA GLY A 24 11.24 -9.95 16.42
C GLY A 24 11.07 -8.83 15.39
N MET A 25 9.85 -8.32 15.20
CA MET A 25 9.55 -7.36 14.14
C MET A 25 9.72 -5.93 14.63
N LYS A 26 10.40 -5.10 13.84
CA LYS A 26 10.41 -3.65 14.09
C LYS A 26 9.02 -3.10 13.75
N PRO A 27 8.39 -2.31 14.64
CA PRO A 27 7.11 -1.69 14.35
C PRO A 27 7.25 -0.81 13.09
N PHE A 28 6.55 -1.17 12.02
CA PHE A 28 6.51 -0.36 10.81
C PHE A 28 5.72 0.93 11.09
N ASN A 29 6.44 2.02 11.32
CA ASN A 29 5.85 3.37 11.33
C ASN A 29 5.62 3.80 9.88
N TYR A 30 4.45 3.48 9.34
CA TYR A 30 4.01 4.04 8.07
C TYR A 30 3.87 5.56 8.23
N LYS A 31 4.83 6.30 7.67
CA LYS A 31 4.72 7.75 7.53
C LYS A 31 3.57 8.05 6.55
N LYS A 32 2.90 9.20 6.73
CA LYS A 32 1.83 9.67 5.82
C LYS A 32 2.24 9.61 4.35
N ILE A 33 3.51 9.89 4.04
CA ILE A 33 4.07 9.82 2.68
C ILE A 33 4.06 8.40 2.09
N HIS A 34 4.24 7.34 2.90
CA HIS A 34 4.17 5.96 2.42
C HIS A 34 2.74 5.58 2.05
N LEU A 35 1.75 6.00 2.84
CA LEU A 35 0.33 5.79 2.54
C LEU A 35 -0.10 6.52 1.26
N LEU A 36 0.40 7.75 1.04
CA LEU A 36 0.16 8.51 -0.19
C LEU A 36 0.81 7.84 -1.41
N ASN A 37 2.04 7.34 -1.28
CA ASN A 37 2.73 6.61 -2.34
C ASN A 37 1.99 5.32 -2.69
N GLU A 38 1.49 4.61 -1.69
CA GLU A 38 0.72 3.38 -1.89
C GLU A 38 -0.62 3.66 -2.60
N ALA A 39 -1.36 4.69 -2.18
CA ALA A 39 -2.58 5.13 -2.86
C ALA A 39 -2.31 5.54 -4.31
N THR A 40 -1.23 6.27 -4.57
CA THR A 40 -0.82 6.68 -5.93
C THR A 40 -0.43 5.47 -6.78
N ARG A 41 0.27 4.49 -6.20
CA ARG A 41 0.64 3.24 -6.86
C ARG A 41 -0.58 2.40 -7.23
N VAL A 42 -1.59 2.33 -6.36
CA VAL A 42 -2.86 1.63 -6.63
C VAL A 42 -3.60 2.31 -7.80
N LYS A 43 -3.73 3.64 -7.78
CA LYS A 43 -4.35 4.40 -8.88
C LYS A 43 -3.61 4.21 -10.20
N ARG A 44 -2.27 4.27 -10.19
CA ARG A 44 -1.43 4.04 -11.38
C ARG A 44 -1.64 2.63 -11.93
N LYS A 45 -1.63 1.60 -11.07
CA LYS A 45 -1.86 0.20 -11.49
C LYS A 45 -3.26 0.00 -12.09
N ALA A 46 -4.29 0.61 -11.50
CA ALA A 46 -5.64 0.55 -12.04
C ALA A 46 -5.73 1.21 -13.42
N ARG A 47 -5.12 2.39 -13.59
CA ARG A 47 -5.05 3.08 -14.88
C ARG A 47 -4.32 2.24 -15.93
N SER A 48 -3.16 1.67 -15.60
CA SER A 48 -2.41 0.81 -16.53
C SER A 48 -3.23 -0.40 -16.98
N LYS A 49 -4.02 -1.01 -16.09
CA LYS A 49 -4.93 -2.12 -16.47
C LYS A 49 -6.00 -1.68 -17.46
N LEU A 50 -6.63 -0.52 -17.23
CA LEU A 50 -7.65 0.02 -18.14
C LEU A 50 -7.07 0.31 -19.52
N VAL A 51 -5.88 0.92 -19.56
CA VAL A 51 -5.17 1.21 -20.81
C VAL A 51 -4.83 -0.08 -21.55
N LEU A 52 -4.32 -1.09 -20.85
CA LEU A 52 -3.97 -2.38 -21.45
C LEU A 52 -5.21 -3.13 -21.98
N LYS A 53 -6.33 -3.06 -21.25
CA LYS A 53 -7.62 -3.59 -21.72
C LYS A 53 -8.10 -2.86 -22.97
N TRP A 54 -8.08 -1.53 -22.95
CA TRP A 54 -8.48 -0.72 -24.10
C TRP A 54 -7.62 -1.01 -25.33
N TYR A 55 -6.31 -1.26 -25.15
CA TYR A 55 -5.44 -1.70 -26.25
C TYR A 55 -5.79 -3.07 -26.81
N ALA A 56 -6.11 -4.04 -25.95
CA ALA A 56 -6.59 -5.34 -26.42
C ALA A 56 -7.87 -5.19 -27.26
N ASP A 57 -8.74 -4.26 -26.90
CA ASP A 57 -9.99 -3.97 -27.60
C ASP A 57 -9.78 -3.11 -28.87
N ASN A 58 -8.63 -2.42 -29.01
CA ASN A 58 -8.31 -1.49 -30.12
C ASN A 58 -6.92 -1.77 -30.73
N PRO A 59 -6.72 -2.92 -31.39
CA PRO A 59 -5.40 -3.36 -31.87
C PRO A 59 -4.83 -2.51 -33.02
N SER A 60 -5.65 -1.67 -33.67
CA SER A 60 -5.22 -0.80 -34.78
C SER A 60 -4.56 0.51 -34.32
N VAL A 61 -4.58 0.83 -33.03
CA VAL A 61 -4.05 2.09 -32.50
C VAL A 61 -2.59 1.91 -32.06
N VAL A 62 -1.66 2.57 -32.75
CA VAL A 62 -0.25 2.62 -32.37
C VAL A 62 -0.05 3.58 -31.21
N VAL A 63 0.61 3.09 -30.16
CA VAL A 63 0.94 3.86 -28.95
C VAL A 63 2.38 4.28 -29.03
N ILE A 64 2.63 5.56 -28.97
CA ILE A 64 3.99 6.09 -28.83
C ILE A 64 4.14 6.47 -27.36
N PHE A 65 4.94 5.69 -26.63
CA PHE A 65 5.38 6.08 -25.30
C PHE A 65 6.55 7.06 -25.46
N PRO A 66 6.47 8.27 -24.89
CA PRO A 66 7.64 9.15 -24.85
C PRO A 66 8.70 8.53 -23.93
N ASP A 67 9.95 8.51 -24.41
CA ASP A 67 11.14 8.09 -23.66
C ASP A 67 11.42 9.00 -22.45
#